data_AF-A0A1B6JVA1-F1
#
_entry.id   AF-A0A1B6JVA1-F1
#
_cell.length_a   1.000
_cell.length_b   1.000
_cell.length_c   1.000
_cell.angle_alpha   90.00
_cell.angle_beta   90.00
_cell.angle_gamma   90.00
#
_symmetry.space_group_name_H-M   'P 1'
#
loop_
_entity.id
_entity.type
_entity.pdbx_description
1 polymer ?
#
loop_
_entity_poly.entity_id
_entity_poly.type
_entity_poly.pdbx_seq_one_letter_code
_entity_poly.pdbx_strand_id
1 'polypeptide(L)'
;MASCFIRCLHVRPVLNIARRSLLDGSVIQVASRFGGEVPIIEKTNISWLQKAHLRTNVKDYGIPLKQEEVKDTRQEDNEYTKETIALVNNQLARGEEGRLFAVIHVAGKQFIVTQEDIIIIHGPWPPTISDEIKFEKVMLVGGSDFTLIGRPVLPPELVSVTATVIDKDLSHV
;
A
#
# COMPACT_ATOMS: atom_id res chain seq x y z
N MET A 1 2.46 -12.72 -27.53
CA MET A 1 1.39 -12.63 -26.49
C MET A 1 0.68 -11.30 -26.68
N ALA A 2 -0.65 -11.18 -26.58
CA ALA A 2 -1.28 -9.87 -26.74
C ALA A 2 -0.78 -8.89 -25.65
N SER A 3 -0.52 -7.63 -26.03
CA SER A 3 -0.12 -6.54 -25.14
C SER A 3 -1.06 -5.35 -25.35
N CYS A 4 -1.54 -4.78 -24.25
CA CYS A 4 -2.43 -3.63 -24.23
C CYS A 4 -1.67 -2.42 -23.67
N PHE A 5 -1.64 -1.32 -24.42
CA PHE A 5 -1.02 -0.06 -24.02
C PHE A 5 -2.09 0.86 -23.44
N ILE A 6 -1.91 1.27 -22.19
CA ILE A 6 -2.89 2.07 -21.46
C ILE A 6 -2.22 3.36 -20.99
N ARG A 7 -2.79 4.52 -21.34
CA ARG A 7 -2.35 5.81 -20.81
C ARG A 7 -3.18 6.22 -19.61
N CYS A 8 -2.52 6.51 -18.49
CA CYS A 8 -3.17 7.07 -17.33
C CYS A 8 -3.62 8.51 -17.62
N LEU A 9 -4.90 8.80 -17.43
CA LEU A 9 -5.48 10.11 -17.71
C LEU A 9 -5.48 11.00 -16.47
N HIS A 10 -6.01 10.49 -15.36
CA HIS A 10 -6.22 11.25 -14.15
C HIS A 10 -6.07 10.34 -12.92
N VAL A 11 -5.27 10.80 -11.96
CA VAL A 11 -5.29 10.34 -10.58
C VAL A 11 -5.95 11.47 -9.80
N ARG A 12 -7.17 11.26 -9.28
CA ARG A 12 -7.85 12.27 -8.47
C ARG A 12 -8.30 11.69 -7.13
N PRO A 13 -8.09 12.42 -6.02
CA PRO A 13 -8.83 12.17 -4.81
C PRO A 13 -10.27 12.64 -5.05
N VAL A 14 -11.24 11.82 -4.69
CA VAL A 14 -12.64 12.21 -4.82
C VAL A 14 -12.96 13.15 -3.67
N LEU A 15 -13.26 14.41 -4.00
CA LEU A 15 -13.65 15.45 -3.05
C LEU A 15 -15.05 15.15 -2.47
N ASN A 16 -15.13 14.18 -1.56
CA ASN A 16 -16.30 13.96 -0.71
C ASN A 16 -15.98 13.19 0.58
N ILE A 17 -14.81 13.47 1.18
CA ILE A 17 -14.45 12.96 2.52
C ILE A 17 -15.46 13.42 3.60
N ALA A 18 -16.31 14.40 3.30
CA ALA A 18 -17.16 15.10 4.26
C ALA A 18 -18.64 14.68 4.35
N ARG A 19 -19.13 13.60 3.69
CA ARG A 19 -20.59 13.30 3.73
C ARG A 19 -21.07 11.93 4.18
N ARG A 20 -20.22 11.00 4.61
CA ARG A 20 -20.66 9.78 5.32
C ARG A 20 -19.43 9.14 5.97
N SER A 21 -19.16 9.37 7.25
CA SER A 21 -18.04 8.66 7.89
C SER A 21 -17.30 9.29 9.06
N LEU A 22 -17.38 10.60 9.29
CA LEU A 22 -16.43 11.26 10.19
C LEU A 22 -17.13 11.93 11.38
N LEU A 23 -17.99 11.16 12.05
CA LEU A 23 -18.42 11.45 13.42
C LEU A 23 -17.89 10.43 14.45
N ASP A 24 -17.37 9.29 14.00
CA ASP A 24 -16.74 8.35 14.90
C ASP A 24 -15.31 8.19 14.45
N GLY A 25 -14.36 8.66 15.27
CA GLY A 25 -12.92 8.38 15.16
C GLY A 25 -12.58 6.88 15.30
N SER A 26 -13.46 6.03 14.82
CA SER A 26 -13.30 4.60 14.66
C SER A 26 -12.44 4.39 13.43
N VAL A 27 -11.13 4.29 13.64
CA VAL A 27 -10.30 3.39 12.83
C VAL A 27 -11.14 2.13 12.62
N ILE A 28 -11.51 1.82 11.38
CA ILE A 28 -12.12 0.52 11.07
C ILE A 28 -11.11 -0.52 11.56
N GLN A 29 -11.35 -1.05 12.76
CA GLN A 29 -10.72 -2.25 13.26
C GLN A 29 -11.32 -3.36 12.41
N VAL A 30 -10.72 -3.58 11.23
CA VAL A 30 -10.82 -4.88 10.59
C VAL A 30 -10.10 -5.83 11.54
N ALA A 31 -10.85 -6.38 12.49
CA ALA A 31 -10.41 -7.47 13.31
C ALA A 31 -9.97 -8.57 12.35
N SER A 32 -8.66 -8.75 12.22
CA SER A 32 -8.07 -9.91 11.59
C SER A 32 -8.46 -11.12 12.44
N ARG A 33 -9.64 -11.70 12.17
CA ARG A 33 -10.10 -12.98 12.71
C ARG A 33 -9.35 -14.17 12.07
N PHE A 34 -8.06 -14.01 11.85
CA PHE A 34 -7.14 -15.13 11.64
C PHE A 34 -6.26 -15.25 12.88
N GLY A 35 -6.92 -15.64 13.98
CA GLY A 35 -6.25 -16.25 15.12
C GLY A 35 -5.81 -17.66 14.73
N GLY A 36 -4.81 -17.75 13.85
CA GLY A 36 -3.97 -18.92 13.75
C GLY A 36 -2.76 -18.66 14.62
N GLU A 37 -2.82 -19.10 15.88
CA GLU A 37 -1.62 -19.23 16.68
C GLU A 37 -0.70 -20.20 15.93
N VAL A 38 0.39 -19.70 15.36
CA VAL A 38 1.50 -20.57 14.98
C VAL A 38 2.16 -20.93 16.30
N PRO A 39 2.16 -22.19 16.75
CA PRO A 39 2.84 -22.54 17.98
C PRO A 39 4.33 -22.25 17.77
N ILE A 40 4.83 -21.26 18.50
CA ILE A 40 6.27 -21.07 18.65
C ILE A 40 6.72 -22.32 19.39
N ILE A 41 7.44 -23.20 18.69
CA ILE A 41 8.12 -24.33 19.31
C ILE A 41 9.06 -23.72 20.34
N GLU A 42 8.66 -23.77 21.60
CA GLU A 42 9.54 -23.56 22.74
C GLU A 42 10.72 -24.50 22.52
N LYS A 43 11.89 -23.92 22.22
CA LYS A 43 13.12 -24.68 21.97
C LYS A 43 13.42 -25.48 23.23
N THR A 44 12.98 -26.73 23.24
CA THR A 44 13.35 -27.67 24.29
C THR A 44 14.85 -27.92 24.18
N ASN A 45 15.49 -27.76 25.34
CA ASN A 45 16.91 -27.89 25.58
C ASN A 45 17.55 -29.07 24.83
N ILE A 46 18.41 -28.78 23.85
CA ILE A 46 19.34 -29.76 23.30
C ILE A 46 20.50 -29.88 24.31
N SER A 47 20.29 -30.66 25.38
CA SER A 47 21.25 -30.80 26.49
C SER A 47 22.40 -31.80 26.23
N TRP A 48 22.60 -32.29 25.00
CA TRP A 48 23.50 -33.42 24.74
C TRP A 48 24.69 -33.16 23.81
N LEU A 49 24.95 -31.91 23.37
CA LEU A 49 26.17 -31.53 22.63
C LEU A 49 27.17 -30.66 23.42
N GLN A 50 27.15 -30.72 24.76
CA GLN A 50 28.20 -30.13 25.62
C GLN A 50 29.26 -31.13 26.07
N LYS A 51 29.74 -31.99 25.16
CA LYS A 51 30.94 -32.81 25.42
C LYS A 51 31.83 -33.00 24.20
N ALA A 52 32.08 -31.91 23.48
CA ALA A 52 33.31 -31.75 22.74
C ALA A 52 33.94 -30.44 23.19
N HIS A 53 35.05 -30.51 23.92
CA HIS A 53 35.93 -29.36 24.16
C HIS A 53 36.61 -28.95 22.84
N LEU A 54 35.84 -28.43 21.89
CA LEU A 54 36.38 -27.70 20.76
C LEU A 54 36.57 -26.26 21.24
N ARG A 55 37.81 -25.91 21.57
CA ARG A 55 38.21 -24.50 21.78
C ARG A 55 38.16 -23.78 20.44
N THR A 56 36.98 -23.36 20.01
CA THR A 56 36.87 -22.41 18.91
C THR A 56 37.14 -21.01 19.46
N ASN A 57 38.23 -20.39 19.02
CA ASN A 57 38.62 -19.03 19.38
C ASN A 57 37.79 -18.00 18.57
N VAL A 58 36.47 -18.19 18.57
CA VAL A 58 35.53 -17.28 17.91
C VAL A 58 35.16 -16.22 18.94
N LYS A 59 35.44 -14.97 18.64
CA LYS A 59 34.93 -13.86 19.43
C LYS A 59 33.41 -13.86 19.27
N ASP A 60 32.71 -14.25 20.32
CA ASP A 60 31.27 -14.08 20.43
C ASP A 60 30.98 -12.58 20.48
N TYR A 61 30.75 -11.97 19.32
CA TYR A 61 30.05 -10.70 19.25
C TYR A 61 28.59 -11.03 19.54
N GLY A 62 28.21 -10.99 20.82
CA GLY A 62 26.86 -11.32 21.27
C GLY A 62 25.77 -10.67 20.42
N ILE A 63 24.61 -11.33 20.33
CA ILE A 63 23.43 -10.80 19.64
C ILE A 63 23.18 -9.37 20.18
N PRO A 64 23.10 -8.33 19.34
CA PRO A 64 22.84 -6.99 19.84
C PRO A 64 21.54 -7.00 20.63
N LEU A 65 21.56 -6.43 21.84
CA LEU A 65 20.38 -6.29 22.70
C LEU A 65 19.30 -5.57 21.89
N LYS A 66 18.20 -6.27 21.59
CA LYS A 66 17.07 -5.69 20.89
C LYS A 66 16.47 -4.62 21.80
N GLN A 67 16.57 -3.36 21.40
CA GLN A 67 15.94 -2.25 22.11
C GLN A 67 14.42 -2.50 22.16
N GLU A 68 13.85 -2.43 23.36
CA GLU A 68 12.40 -2.56 23.55
C GLU A 68 11.72 -1.25 23.17
N GLU A 69 10.92 -1.29 22.12
CA GLU A 69 10.17 -0.14 21.63
C GLU A 69 8.88 -0.01 22.44
N VAL A 70 8.76 1.07 23.22
CA VAL A 70 7.53 1.41 23.94
C VAL A 70 6.52 1.91 22.91
N LYS A 71 5.40 1.21 22.75
CA LYS A 71 4.33 1.61 21.83
C LYS A 71 3.64 2.88 22.33
N ASP A 72 3.64 3.91 21.51
CA ASP A 72 2.93 5.16 21.73
C ASP A 72 1.42 4.94 21.56
N THR A 73 0.76 4.58 22.67
CA THR A 73 -0.71 4.49 22.80
C THR A 73 -1.28 5.65 23.61
N ARG A 74 -0.56 6.78 23.69
CA ARG A 74 -0.96 7.92 24.52
C ARG A 74 -2.11 8.66 23.85
N GLN A 75 -2.89 9.38 24.66
CA GLN A 75 -3.98 10.23 24.14
C GLN A 75 -3.44 11.30 23.17
N GLU A 76 -2.25 11.81 23.43
CA GLU A 76 -1.52 12.78 22.61
C GLU A 76 -1.33 12.31 21.16
N ASP A 77 -0.95 11.05 20.94
CA ASP A 77 -0.71 10.48 19.60
C ASP A 77 -1.97 10.46 18.73
N ASN A 78 -3.13 10.26 19.37
CA ASN A 78 -4.42 10.30 18.70
C ASN A 78 -4.80 11.73 18.28
N GLU A 79 -4.39 12.75 19.04
CA GLU A 79 -4.62 14.16 18.71
C GLU A 79 -3.78 14.59 17.51
N TYR A 80 -2.48 14.25 17.52
CA TYR A 80 -1.59 14.49 16.39
C TYR A 80 -2.07 13.80 15.11
N THR A 81 -2.59 12.58 15.22
CA THR A 81 -3.17 11.85 14.08
C THR A 81 -4.37 12.60 13.50
N LYS A 82 -5.28 13.08 14.35
CA LYS A 82 -6.46 13.84 13.91
C LYS A 82 -6.08 15.18 13.28
N GLU A 83 -5.13 15.89 13.87
CA GLU A 83 -4.62 17.15 13.33
C GLU A 83 -4.00 16.95 11.95
N THR A 84 -3.14 15.93 11.80
CA THR A 84 -2.49 15.60 10.52
C THR A 84 -3.54 15.27 9.44
N ILE A 85 -4.56 14.47 9.78
CA ILE A 85 -5.66 14.15 8.84
C ILE A 85 -6.40 15.42 8.42
N ALA A 86 -6.66 16.35 9.35
CA ALA A 86 -7.32 17.61 9.03
C ALA A 86 -6.49 18.49 8.09
N LEU A 87 -5.16 18.56 8.29
CA LEU A 87 -4.26 19.31 7.41
C LEU A 87 -4.26 18.75 5.99
N VAL A 88 -4.16 17.42 5.83
CA VAL A 88 -4.22 16.77 4.51
C VAL A 88 -5.57 17.02 3.84
N ASN A 89 -6.67 16.89 4.56
CA ASN A 89 -8.00 17.16 4.03
C ASN A 89 -8.16 18.62 3.56
N ASN A 90 -7.59 19.57 4.30
CA ASN A 90 -7.60 20.98 3.92
C ASN A 90 -6.75 21.24 2.67
N GLN A 91 -5.58 20.61 2.54
CA GLN A 91 -4.74 20.71 1.35
C GLN A 91 -5.47 20.15 0.12
N LEU A 92 -6.10 18.98 0.25
CA LEU A 92 -6.91 18.35 -0.78
C LEU A 92 -8.12 19.21 -1.19
N ALA A 93 -8.77 19.86 -0.22
CA ALA A 93 -9.91 20.73 -0.49
C ALA A 93 -9.51 22.00 -1.27
N ARG A 94 -8.26 22.47 -1.11
CA ARG A 94 -7.72 23.63 -1.83
C ARG A 94 -7.20 23.30 -3.23
N GLY A 95 -7.00 22.03 -3.56
CA GLY A 95 -6.38 21.62 -4.83
C GLY A 95 -4.85 21.82 -4.85
N GLU A 96 -4.21 21.86 -3.67
CA GLU A 96 -2.77 22.13 -3.51
C GLU A 96 -1.94 20.83 -3.41
N GLU A 97 -2.40 19.73 -4.01
CA GLU A 97 -1.73 18.42 -3.93
C GLU A 97 -0.62 18.19 -4.98
N GLY A 98 -0.51 19.05 -5.99
CA GLY A 98 0.47 18.92 -7.07
C GLY A 98 0.24 17.70 -7.97
N ARG A 99 1.33 17.16 -8.55
CA ARG A 99 1.27 15.97 -9.42
C ARG A 99 1.18 14.70 -8.56
N LEU A 100 0.08 13.99 -8.67
CA LEU A 100 -0.15 12.74 -7.95
C LEU A 100 0.45 11.52 -8.68
N PHE A 101 0.84 10.53 -7.90
CA PHE A 101 1.14 9.18 -8.37
C PHE A 101 0.28 8.15 -7.62
N ALA A 102 0.03 7.00 -8.23
CA ALA A 102 -0.74 5.92 -7.64
C ALA A 102 -0.09 4.57 -7.86
N VAL A 103 -0.33 3.63 -6.95
CA VAL A 103 -0.01 2.21 -7.13
C VAL A 103 -1.30 1.48 -7.43
N ILE A 104 -1.42 0.96 -8.65
CA ILE A 104 -2.58 0.18 -9.09
C ILE A 104 -2.23 -1.30 -9.20
N HIS A 105 -3.21 -2.16 -8.94
CA HIS A 105 -3.09 -3.60 -9.17
C HIS A 105 -3.98 -4.01 -10.33
N VAL A 106 -3.38 -4.46 -11.44
CA VAL A 106 -4.11 -4.93 -12.62
C VAL A 106 -3.41 -6.15 -13.23
N ALA A 107 -4.20 -7.12 -13.70
CA ALA A 107 -3.70 -8.35 -14.33
C ALA A 107 -2.63 -9.10 -13.49
N GLY A 108 -2.76 -9.09 -12.17
CA GLY A 108 -1.84 -9.78 -11.24
C GLY A 108 -0.51 -9.06 -11.00
N LYS A 109 -0.32 -7.85 -11.54
CA LYS A 109 0.88 -7.03 -11.33
C LYS A 109 0.53 -5.68 -10.71
N GLN A 110 1.49 -5.10 -10.00
CA GLN A 110 1.40 -3.76 -9.45
C GLN A 110 2.16 -2.79 -10.34
N PHE A 111 1.57 -1.63 -10.60
CA PHE A 111 2.19 -0.57 -11.39
C PHE A 111 2.15 0.74 -10.61
N ILE A 112 3.28 1.44 -10.57
CA ILE A 112 3.33 2.84 -10.18
C ILE A 112 2.96 3.63 -11.44
N VAL A 113 1.93 4.46 -11.34
CA VAL A 113 1.43 5.26 -12.46
C VAL A 113 1.36 6.72 -12.05
N THR A 114 1.77 7.60 -12.94
CA THR A 114 1.53 9.04 -12.84
C THR A 114 0.66 9.51 -14.02
N GLN A 115 0.19 10.75 -13.96
CA GLN A 115 -0.58 11.32 -15.05
C GLN A 115 0.22 11.30 -16.36
N GLU A 116 -0.43 10.89 -17.46
CA GLU A 116 0.09 10.81 -18.84
C GLU A 116 1.02 9.63 -19.14
N ASP A 117 1.40 8.84 -18.13
CA ASP A 117 2.23 7.65 -18.31
C ASP A 117 1.51 6.54 -19.07
N ILE A 118 2.30 5.73 -19.79
CA ILE A 118 1.81 4.55 -20.51
C ILE A 118 2.29 3.29 -19.79
N ILE A 119 1.35 2.40 -19.47
CA ILE A 119 1.64 1.06 -18.94
C ILE A 119 1.30 0.00 -19.98
N ILE A 120 2.04 -1.11 -19.93
CA ILE A 120 1.84 -2.26 -20.82
C ILE A 120 1.28 -3.41 -19.98
N ILE A 121 0.07 -3.85 -20.32
CA ILE A 121 -0.54 -5.04 -19.75
C ILE A 121 -0.34 -6.20 -20.71
N HIS A 122 0.29 -7.26 -20.22
CA HIS A 122 0.47 -8.49 -20.99
C HIS A 122 -0.72 -9.43 -20.79
N GLY A 123 -1.11 -10.10 -21.87
CA GLY A 123 -2.20 -11.07 -21.90
C GLY A 123 -3.45 -10.53 -22.59
N PRO A 124 -4.43 -11.43 -22.85
CA PRO A 124 -5.71 -11.02 -23.41
C PRO A 124 -6.44 -10.10 -22.41
N TRP A 125 -6.68 -8.86 -22.83
CA TRP A 125 -7.38 -7.86 -22.03
C TRP A 125 -8.69 -7.47 -22.73
N PRO A 126 -9.87 -7.55 -22.07
CA PRO A 126 -11.17 -7.34 -22.72
C PRO A 126 -11.41 -5.93 -23.32
N PRO A 127 -11.16 -4.81 -22.61
CA PRO A 127 -11.45 -3.44 -23.06
C PRO A 127 -10.90 -3.12 -24.44
N THR A 128 -11.68 -2.49 -25.32
CA THR A 128 -11.29 -2.13 -26.70
C THR A 128 -10.45 -0.86 -26.77
N ILE A 129 -9.85 -0.58 -27.93
CA ILE A 129 -9.08 0.64 -28.16
C ILE A 129 -10.02 1.84 -27.99
N SER A 130 -9.52 2.91 -27.36
CA SER A 130 -10.27 4.11 -26.99
C SER A 130 -11.25 3.97 -25.82
N ASP A 131 -11.36 2.80 -25.18
CA ASP A 131 -12.17 2.66 -23.97
C ASP A 131 -11.54 3.40 -22.79
N GLU A 132 -12.38 4.10 -22.02
CA GLU A 132 -12.00 4.66 -20.71
C GLU A 132 -12.23 3.60 -19.62
N ILE A 133 -11.19 3.33 -18.85
CA ILE A 133 -11.15 2.34 -17.79
C ILE A 133 -10.94 3.06 -16.47
N LYS A 134 -11.76 2.73 -15.48
CA LYS A 134 -11.54 3.10 -14.08
C LYS A 134 -10.90 1.92 -13.34
N PHE A 135 -9.77 2.16 -12.67
CA PHE A 135 -9.15 1.15 -11.82
C PHE A 135 -9.78 1.14 -10.43
N GLU A 136 -10.31 0.00 -10.01
CA GLU A 136 -10.88 -0.18 -8.68
C GLU A 136 -9.82 -0.53 -7.62
N LYS A 137 -8.80 -1.30 -8.00
CA LYS A 137 -7.76 -1.78 -7.09
C LYS A 137 -6.60 -0.79 -7.04
N VAL A 138 -6.79 0.30 -6.30
CA VAL A 138 -5.74 1.28 -6.00
C VAL A 138 -5.21 1.05 -4.59
N MET A 139 -3.92 0.78 -4.45
CA MET A 139 -3.31 0.43 -3.16
C MET A 139 -2.76 1.65 -2.42
N LEU A 140 -2.24 2.62 -3.17
CA LEU A 140 -1.58 3.80 -2.63
C LEU A 140 -1.79 4.98 -3.59
N VAL A 141 -1.93 6.19 -3.04
CA VAL A 141 -1.82 7.46 -3.78
C VAL A 141 -0.91 8.40 -3.02
N GLY A 142 0.06 8.99 -3.69
CA GLY A 142 0.97 9.98 -3.11
C GLY A 142 0.95 11.29 -3.87
N GLY A 143 1.06 12.39 -3.13
CA GLY A 143 1.35 13.73 -3.64
C GLY A 143 2.75 14.18 -3.20
N SER A 144 3.02 15.48 -3.30
CA SER A 144 4.28 16.07 -2.82
C SER A 144 4.46 15.90 -1.31
N ASP A 145 3.40 16.16 -0.54
CA ASP A 145 3.49 16.37 0.91
C ASP A 145 2.79 15.28 1.73
N PHE A 146 2.00 14.41 1.08
CA PHE A 146 1.23 13.37 1.75
C PHE A 146 1.17 12.08 0.95
N THR A 147 0.84 10.97 1.62
CA THR A 147 0.58 9.69 0.99
C THR A 147 -0.57 8.97 1.69
N LEU A 148 -1.49 8.45 0.90
CA LEU A 148 -2.65 7.68 1.32
C LEU A 148 -2.35 6.21 1.03
N ILE A 149 -2.35 5.38 2.07
CA ILE A 149 -2.01 3.95 1.98
C ILE A 149 -3.22 3.11 2.37
N GLY A 150 -3.63 2.21 1.48
CA GLY A 150 -4.73 1.28 1.69
C GLY A 150 -4.34 0.09 2.58
N ARG A 151 -5.35 -0.59 3.13
CA ARG A 151 -5.17 -1.83 3.91
C ARG A 151 -6.08 -2.95 3.37
N PRO A 152 -5.67 -3.69 2.33
CA PRO A 152 -4.54 -3.46 1.43
C PRO A 152 -4.86 -2.53 0.24
N VAL A 153 -6.13 -2.18 0.04
CA VAL A 153 -6.62 -1.33 -1.07
C VAL A 153 -7.31 -0.11 -0.46
N LEU A 154 -7.23 1.03 -1.13
CA LEU A 154 -7.94 2.25 -0.77
C LEU A 154 -9.43 2.15 -1.17
N PRO A 155 -10.35 2.76 -0.40
CA PRO A 155 -11.76 2.81 -0.79
C PRO A 155 -11.96 3.52 -2.15
N PRO A 156 -12.81 2.99 -3.04
CA PRO A 156 -13.07 3.59 -4.36
C PRO A 156 -13.80 4.93 -4.30
N GLU A 157 -14.37 5.27 -3.14
CA GLU A 157 -14.99 6.57 -2.85
C GLU A 157 -13.96 7.66 -2.53
N LEU A 158 -12.72 7.29 -2.22
CA LEU A 158 -11.66 8.21 -1.79
C LEU A 158 -10.72 8.57 -2.95
N VAL A 159 -10.50 7.64 -3.89
CA VAL A 159 -9.62 7.83 -5.05
C VAL A 159 -10.29 7.29 -6.31
N SER A 160 -10.12 8.02 -7.41
CA SER A 160 -10.43 7.55 -8.76
C SER A 160 -9.20 7.66 -9.65
N VAL A 161 -8.76 6.54 -10.21
CA VAL A 161 -7.72 6.49 -11.25
C VAL A 161 -8.38 6.05 -12.56
N THR A 162 -8.31 6.90 -13.58
CA THR A 162 -8.82 6.59 -14.92
C THR A 162 -7.71 6.54 -15.95
N ALA A 163 -7.91 5.72 -16.98
CA ALA A 163 -6.97 5.53 -18.06
C ALA A 163 -7.67 5.14 -19.35
N THR A 164 -7.01 5.36 -20.48
CA THR A 164 -7.55 5.01 -21.81
C THR A 164 -6.67 3.96 -22.48
N VAL A 165 -7.30 3.01 -23.15
CA VAL A 165 -6.59 2.07 -24.02
C VAL A 165 -6.18 2.80 -25.29
N ILE A 166 -4.87 2.93 -25.50
CA ILE A 166 -4.34 3.58 -26.71
C ILE A 166 -4.22 2.58 -27.84
N ASP A 167 -3.67 1.41 -27.55
CA ASP A 167 -3.32 0.43 -28.58
C ASP A 167 -3.34 -1.00 -28.05
N LYS A 168 -3.54 -1.93 -28.97
CA LYS A 168 -3.45 -3.37 -28.73
C LYS A 168 -2.61 -4.01 -29.82
N ASP A 169 -1.47 -4.53 -29.40
CA ASP A 169 -0.55 -5.21 -30.29
C ASP A 169 -0.40 -6.68 -29.91
N LEU A 170 -0.03 -7.50 -30.89
CA LEU A 170 0.44 -8.87 -30.66
C LEU A 170 1.94 -8.80 -30.42
N SER A 171 2.37 -8.98 -29.16
CA SER A 171 3.80 -9.03 -28.87
C SER A 171 4.45 -10.14 -29.68
N HIS A 172 5.49 -9.79 -30.43
CA HIS A 172 6.41 -10.75 -31.03
C HIS A 172 7.14 -11.52 -29.91
N VAL A 173 7.29 -12.83 -30.12
CA VAL A 173 8.02 -13.75 -29.24
C VAL A 173 9.51 -13.63 -29.53
#